data_AF-A0A5C6JE21-F1
#
_entry.id   AF-A0A5C6JE21-F1
#
_cell.length_a   1.000
_cell.length_b   1.000
_cell.length_c   1.000
_cell.angle_alpha   90.00
_cell.angle_beta   90.00
_cell.angle_gamma   90.00
#
_symmetry.space_group_name_H-M   'P 1'
#
loop_
_entity.id
_entity.type
_entity.pdbx_description
1 polymer ?
#
loop_
_entity_poly.entity_id
_entity_poly.type
_entity_poly.pdbx_seq_one_letter_code
_entity_poly.pdbx_strand_id
1 'polypeptide(L)'
;MTTVVRVPRERSARVPAEQRGPGRDRDDVRLLVSHGTRVAHHAFRELPSLLRAGDLLVVNTSPTLAAAVDGRLGPARVVVHFSTRGDDGRWAVELREPDGEGTTRARTGTRAGTEVALAGGARLVVEEPVSARGERLWWARAEGARVLELLREHGRPIRYSYTERDQPLSAYQTLFALPSPDGAGSAEMPSAARPFTARLVAELVR
;
A
#
# COMPACT_ATOMS: atom_id res chain seq x y z
N MET A 1 25.34 5.25 -22.15
CA MET A 1 23.98 5.27 -22.76
C MET A 1 22.98 4.99 -21.66
N THR A 2 22.04 5.90 -21.41
CA THR A 2 20.96 5.69 -20.44
C THR A 2 19.81 5.02 -21.16
N THR A 3 19.57 3.73 -20.89
CA THR A 3 18.41 3.03 -21.43
C THR A 3 17.14 3.60 -20.80
N VAL A 4 16.31 4.28 -21.59
CA VAL A 4 15.00 4.75 -21.15
C VAL A 4 14.00 3.60 -21.31
N VAL A 5 13.63 2.97 -20.21
CA VAL A 5 12.56 1.96 -20.20
C VAL A 5 11.21 2.67 -20.24
N ARG A 6 10.38 2.35 -21.25
CA ARG A 6 8.98 2.79 -21.32
C ARG A 6 8.07 1.60 -21.07
N VAL A 7 7.17 1.73 -20.11
CA VAL A 7 6.11 0.74 -19.85
C VAL A 7 4.82 1.24 -20.50
N PRO A 8 4.29 0.55 -21.53
CA PRO A 8 3.02 0.92 -22.12
C PRO A 8 1.88 0.87 -21.09
N ARG A 9 0.92 1.81 -21.17
CA ARG A 9 -0.16 1.95 -20.17
C ARG A 9 -1.06 0.72 -20.06
N GLU A 10 -1.16 -0.05 -21.13
CA GLU A 10 -1.89 -1.32 -21.23
C GLU A 10 -1.17 -2.48 -20.53
N ARG A 11 0.11 -2.32 -20.17
CA ARG A 11 0.89 -3.31 -19.40
C ARG A 11 0.76 -3.13 -17.89
N SER A 12 0.20 -2.01 -17.42
CA SER A 12 -0.12 -1.82 -15.99
C SER A 12 -1.29 -2.70 -15.58
N ALA A 13 -1.13 -3.42 -14.47
CA ALA A 13 -2.15 -4.32 -13.94
C ALA A 13 -3.31 -3.53 -13.31
N ARG A 14 -4.35 -3.24 -14.10
CA ARG A 14 -5.47 -2.39 -13.63
C ARG A 14 -6.51 -3.13 -12.78
N VAL A 15 -6.57 -4.45 -12.96
CA VAL A 15 -7.48 -5.37 -12.29
C VAL A 15 -6.67 -6.52 -11.66
N PRO A 16 -6.98 -6.94 -10.42
CA PRO A 16 -6.38 -8.11 -9.76
C PRO A 16 -6.40 -9.36 -10.63
N ALA A 17 -5.40 -10.23 -10.51
CA ALA A 17 -5.25 -11.42 -11.37
C ALA A 17 -6.48 -12.34 -11.31
N GLU A 18 -6.97 -12.57 -10.10
CA GLU A 18 -8.14 -13.38 -9.77
C GLU A 18 -9.47 -12.81 -10.32
N GLN A 19 -9.50 -11.52 -10.69
CA GLN A 19 -10.68 -10.86 -11.25
C GLN A 19 -10.66 -10.80 -12.79
N ARG A 20 -9.62 -11.32 -13.46
CA ARG A 20 -9.47 -11.24 -14.93
C ARG A 20 -10.25 -12.30 -15.70
N GLY A 21 -10.85 -13.28 -15.02
CA GLY A 21 -11.66 -14.31 -15.65
C GLY A 21 -11.95 -15.49 -14.71
N PRO A 22 -12.91 -16.35 -15.07
CA PRO A 22 -13.28 -17.52 -14.25
C PRO A 22 -12.10 -18.46 -14.02
N GLY A 23 -12.03 -19.03 -12.82
CA GLY A 23 -11.01 -20.02 -12.44
C GLY A 23 -9.61 -19.45 -12.23
N ARG A 24 -9.44 -18.12 -12.22
CA ARG A 24 -8.17 -17.48 -11.90
C ARG A 24 -8.00 -17.22 -10.42
N ASP A 25 -6.78 -17.37 -9.92
CA ASP A 25 -6.36 -17.06 -8.56
C ASP A 25 -5.19 -16.06 -8.56
N ARG A 26 -4.69 -15.72 -7.36
CA ARG A 26 -3.62 -14.73 -7.14
C ARG A 26 -2.27 -15.17 -7.72
N ASP A 27 -2.01 -16.47 -7.80
CA ASP A 27 -0.80 -17.05 -8.39
C ASP A 27 -0.83 -17.15 -9.92
N ASP A 28 -1.94 -16.76 -10.57
CA ASP A 28 -2.06 -16.65 -12.04
C ASP A 28 -1.41 -15.38 -12.61
N VAL A 29 -0.19 -15.12 -12.13
CA VAL A 29 0.70 -14.07 -12.61
C VAL A 29 1.99 -14.68 -13.17
N ARG A 30 2.69 -13.90 -13.99
CA ARG A 30 4.00 -14.29 -14.52
C ARG A 30 5.08 -14.01 -13.50
N LEU A 31 6.13 -14.83 -13.50
CA LEU A 31 7.35 -14.65 -12.74
C LEU A 31 8.52 -14.54 -13.72
N LEU A 32 9.25 -13.43 -13.66
CA LEU A 32 10.48 -13.25 -14.40
C LEU A 32 11.64 -13.65 -13.48
N VAL A 33 12.42 -14.65 -13.88
CA VAL A 33 13.60 -15.08 -13.10
C VAL A 33 14.85 -14.73 -13.87
N SER A 34 15.80 -14.10 -13.20
CA SER A 34 17.11 -13.78 -13.77
C SER A 34 18.25 -14.37 -12.96
N HIS A 35 19.23 -14.92 -13.67
CA HIS A 35 20.54 -15.31 -13.12
C HIS A 35 21.60 -14.47 -13.81
N GLY A 36 21.96 -13.35 -13.18
CA GLY A 36 22.76 -12.31 -13.83
C GLY A 36 22.00 -11.74 -15.04
N THR A 37 22.54 -11.92 -16.24
CA THR A 37 21.93 -11.45 -17.50
C THR A 37 21.04 -12.49 -18.19
N ARG A 38 21.05 -13.75 -17.73
CA ARG A 38 20.16 -14.80 -18.27
C ARG A 38 18.78 -14.62 -17.69
N VAL A 39 17.75 -14.64 -18.53
CA VAL A 39 16.36 -14.41 -18.15
C VAL A 39 15.52 -15.61 -18.58
N ALA A 40 14.66 -16.08 -17.68
CA ALA A 40 13.66 -17.11 -17.92
C ALA A 40 12.26 -16.59 -17.52
N HIS A 41 11.26 -17.09 -18.23
CA HIS A 41 9.86 -16.75 -18.00
C HIS A 41 9.15 -17.95 -17.37
N HIS A 42 8.51 -17.71 -16.24
CA HIS A 42 7.78 -18.70 -15.45
C HIS A 42 6.38 -18.21 -15.14
N ALA A 43 5.51 -19.12 -14.71
CA ALA A 43 4.33 -18.77 -13.94
C ALA A 43 4.70 -18.69 -12.45
N PHE A 44 4.04 -17.81 -11.68
CA PHE A 44 4.36 -17.68 -10.25
C PHE A 44 4.12 -18.98 -9.48
N ARG A 45 3.12 -19.77 -9.91
CA ARG A 45 2.87 -21.12 -9.38
C ARG A 45 4.04 -22.10 -9.51
N GLU A 46 5.04 -21.80 -10.33
CA GLU A 46 6.26 -22.61 -10.50
C GLU A 46 7.36 -22.22 -9.51
N LEU A 47 7.17 -21.20 -8.68
CA LEU A 47 8.16 -20.77 -7.68
C LEU A 47 8.75 -21.94 -6.85
N PRO A 48 7.98 -22.94 -6.38
CA PRO A 48 8.54 -24.05 -5.62
C PRO A 48 9.62 -24.85 -6.36
N SER A 49 9.53 -25.00 -7.69
CA SER A 49 10.53 -25.74 -8.48
C SER A 49 11.80 -24.94 -8.79
N LEU A 50 11.79 -23.64 -8.50
CA LEU A 50 12.89 -22.71 -8.72
C LEU A 50 13.75 -22.50 -7.46
N LEU A 51 13.27 -23.01 -6.32
CA LEU A 51 13.96 -22.97 -5.04
C LEU A 51 14.63 -24.33 -4.76
N ARG A 52 15.57 -24.33 -3.83
CA ARG A 52 16.27 -25.52 -3.36
C ARG A 52 15.86 -25.83 -1.93
N ALA A 53 15.94 -27.11 -1.56
CA ALA A 53 15.83 -27.50 -0.17
C ALA A 53 16.87 -26.74 0.67
N GLY A 54 16.40 -26.10 1.75
CA GLY A 54 17.21 -25.25 2.62
C GLY A 54 17.14 -23.75 2.29
N ASP A 55 16.50 -23.33 1.20
CA ASP A 55 16.26 -21.91 0.95
C ASP A 55 15.31 -21.30 1.99
N LEU A 56 15.56 -20.04 2.37
CA LEU A 56 14.74 -19.29 3.32
C LEU A 56 13.93 -18.21 2.58
N LEU A 57 12.61 -18.31 2.63
CA LEU A 57 11.71 -17.25 2.21
C LEU A 57 11.35 -16.37 3.41
N VAL A 58 11.78 -15.11 3.38
CA VAL A 58 11.40 -14.11 4.37
C VAL A 58 10.20 -13.33 3.86
N VAL A 59 9.11 -13.36 4.61
CA VAL A 59 7.86 -12.69 4.26
C VAL A 59 7.59 -11.54 5.20
N ASN A 60 6.88 -10.52 4.70
CA ASN A 60 6.32 -9.48 5.55
C ASN A 60 4.95 -9.94 6.05
N THR A 61 4.80 -10.02 7.38
CA THR A 61 3.58 -10.47 8.05
C THR A 61 2.66 -9.33 8.48
N SER A 62 2.98 -8.07 8.15
CA SER A 62 2.15 -6.94 8.51
C SER A 62 0.80 -6.98 7.76
N PRO A 63 -0.32 -6.74 8.47
CA PRO A 63 -1.60 -6.53 7.80
C PRO A 63 -1.61 -5.14 7.14
N THR A 64 -2.31 -5.01 6.03
CA THR A 64 -2.51 -3.70 5.39
C THR A 64 -3.56 -2.91 6.18
N LEU A 65 -3.30 -1.65 6.46
CA LEU A 65 -4.25 -0.73 7.08
C LEU A 65 -5.08 0.00 6.01
N ALA A 66 -6.28 0.43 6.38
CA ALA A 66 -7.09 1.32 5.55
C ALA A 66 -6.57 2.78 5.70
N ALA A 67 -5.33 3.00 5.27
CA ALA A 67 -4.53 4.14 5.65
C ALA A 67 -4.83 5.46 4.91
N ALA A 68 -5.82 5.50 4.02
CA ALA A 68 -6.27 6.73 3.38
C ALA A 68 -7.60 7.19 3.99
N VAL A 69 -7.64 8.41 4.53
CA VAL A 69 -8.84 9.02 5.13
C VAL A 69 -9.15 10.35 4.46
N ASP A 70 -10.42 10.58 4.12
CA ASP A 70 -10.84 11.87 3.58
C ASP A 70 -10.84 12.96 4.65
N GLY A 71 -10.49 14.17 4.23
CA GLY A 71 -10.47 15.34 5.10
C GLY A 71 -10.73 16.64 4.36
N ARG A 72 -10.69 17.73 5.12
CA ARG A 72 -10.86 19.10 4.62
C ARG A 72 -9.82 20.04 5.18
N LEU A 73 -9.26 20.86 4.29
CA LEU A 73 -8.40 21.98 4.62
C LEU A 73 -9.15 23.27 4.24
N GLY A 74 -9.83 23.87 5.22
CA GLY A 74 -10.82 24.91 4.95
C GLY A 74 -11.89 24.42 3.96
N PRO A 75 -12.12 25.09 2.81
CA PRO A 75 -13.08 24.65 1.81
C PRO A 75 -12.55 23.50 0.92
N ALA A 76 -11.24 23.25 0.90
CA ALA A 76 -10.63 22.28 0.00
C ALA A 76 -10.76 20.85 0.53
N ARG A 77 -11.11 19.91 -0.36
CA ARG A 77 -11.06 18.47 -0.06
C ARG A 77 -9.62 17.98 -0.13
N VAL A 78 -9.22 17.16 0.83
CA VAL A 78 -7.92 16.49 0.86
C VAL A 78 -8.10 15.03 1.23
N VAL A 79 -7.11 14.21 0.94
CA VAL A 79 -6.99 12.83 1.44
C VAL A 79 -5.69 12.75 2.23
N VAL A 80 -5.78 12.25 3.46
CA VAL A 80 -4.61 12.00 4.30
C VAL A 80 -4.21 10.55 4.14
N HIS A 81 -3.02 10.32 3.61
CA HIS A 81 -2.39 9.00 3.63
C HIS A 81 -1.54 8.90 4.89
N PHE A 82 -1.97 8.08 5.85
CA PHE A 82 -1.18 7.74 7.02
C PHE A 82 -0.10 6.73 6.64
N SER A 83 1.10 6.91 7.18
CA SER A 83 2.25 6.03 6.97
C SER A 83 2.70 5.42 8.29
N THR A 84 3.81 5.89 8.85
CA THR A 84 4.45 5.31 10.03
C THR A 84 4.07 6.08 11.27
N ARG A 85 3.74 5.37 12.36
CA ARG A 85 3.61 5.97 13.68
C ARG A 85 4.99 6.13 14.30
N GLY A 86 5.34 7.34 14.71
CA GLY A 86 6.54 7.62 15.50
C GLY A 86 6.36 7.26 16.97
N ASP A 87 7.47 7.01 17.65
CA ASP A 87 7.49 6.62 19.06
C ASP A 87 6.93 7.71 19.99
N ASP A 88 6.99 8.97 19.55
CA ASP A 88 6.43 10.14 20.23
C ASP A 88 4.92 10.35 19.99
N GLY A 89 4.26 9.37 19.36
CA GLY A 89 2.83 9.37 19.07
C GLY A 89 2.42 10.15 17.82
N ARG A 90 3.36 10.80 17.12
CA ARG A 90 3.09 11.43 15.81
C ARG A 90 2.90 10.38 14.74
N TRP A 91 2.26 10.79 13.64
CA TRP A 91 2.14 10.00 12.43
C TRP A 91 2.83 10.71 11.28
N ALA A 92 3.64 9.98 10.54
CA ALA A 92 4.07 10.39 9.22
C ALA A 92 2.85 10.31 8.30
N VAL A 93 2.53 11.42 7.65
CA VAL A 93 1.38 11.54 6.76
C VAL A 93 1.80 12.18 5.44
N GLU A 94 1.06 11.88 4.39
CA GLU A 94 1.08 12.63 3.15
C GLU A 94 -0.30 13.22 2.90
N LEU A 95 -0.36 14.53 2.69
CA LEU A 95 -1.57 15.20 2.23
C LEU A 95 -1.66 15.10 0.71
N ARG A 96 -2.84 14.70 0.23
CA ARG A 96 -3.12 14.51 -1.19
C ARG A 96 -4.37 15.24 -1.60
N GLU A 97 -4.43 15.60 -2.87
CA GLU A 97 -5.63 16.18 -3.48
C GLU A 97 -6.34 15.10 -4.29
N PRO A 98 -7.68 14.97 -4.17
CA PRO A 98 -8.46 14.18 -5.12
C PRO A 98 -8.22 14.70 -6.54
N ASP A 99 -8.01 13.79 -7.50
CA ASP A 99 -7.75 14.15 -8.90
C ASP A 99 -9.00 14.18 -9.79
N GLY A 100 -10.17 13.80 -9.23
CA GLY A 100 -11.43 13.71 -9.95
C GLY A 100 -11.70 12.35 -10.60
N GLU A 101 -10.69 11.49 -10.71
CA GLU A 101 -10.75 10.16 -11.36
C GLU A 101 -10.80 9.02 -10.33
N GLY A 102 -11.13 9.34 -9.09
CA GLY A 102 -11.10 8.41 -7.97
C GLY A 102 -9.69 8.04 -7.50
N THR A 103 -8.66 8.82 -7.87
CA THR A 103 -7.31 8.69 -7.32
C THR A 103 -6.87 10.01 -6.67
N THR A 104 -5.58 10.13 -6.36
CA THR A 104 -5.05 11.32 -5.67
C THR A 104 -3.69 11.72 -6.23
N ARG A 105 -3.40 13.01 -6.18
CA ARG A 105 -2.10 13.59 -6.52
C ARG A 105 -1.42 14.19 -5.29
N ALA A 106 -0.10 14.32 -5.34
CA ALA A 106 0.64 14.90 -4.23
C ALA A 106 0.21 16.36 -4.06
N ARG A 107 -0.10 16.77 -2.84
CA ARG A 107 -0.38 18.17 -2.55
C ARG A 107 0.95 18.92 -2.38
N THR A 108 1.12 20.01 -3.09
CA THR A 108 2.25 20.94 -2.90
C THR A 108 1.88 22.02 -1.87
N GLY A 109 2.87 22.67 -1.25
CA GLY A 109 2.62 23.79 -0.35
C GLY A 109 2.03 23.43 1.02
N THR A 110 2.17 22.17 1.45
CA THR A 110 1.95 21.79 2.85
C THR A 110 2.97 22.52 3.73
N ARG A 111 2.53 23.03 4.88
CA ARG A 111 3.37 23.78 5.83
C ARG A 111 3.05 23.39 7.27
N ALA A 112 4.00 23.63 8.17
CA ALA A 112 3.79 23.54 9.60
C ALA A 112 2.55 24.34 10.03
N GLY A 113 1.77 23.79 10.97
CA GLY A 113 0.51 24.35 11.43
C GLY A 113 -0.67 24.17 10.47
N THR A 114 -0.51 23.43 9.36
CA THR A 114 -1.64 23.06 8.51
C THR A 114 -2.59 22.16 9.28
N GLU A 115 -3.86 22.57 9.38
CA GLU A 115 -4.89 21.82 10.09
C GLU A 115 -5.86 21.17 9.11
N VAL A 116 -6.07 19.87 9.26
CA VAL A 116 -7.02 19.09 8.45
C VAL A 116 -8.12 18.59 9.34
N ALA A 117 -9.36 18.98 9.04
CA ALA A 117 -10.54 18.35 9.64
C ALA A 117 -10.74 16.98 8.99
N LEU A 118 -10.83 15.93 9.80
CA LEU A 118 -10.99 14.54 9.37
C LEU A 118 -12.42 14.06 9.62
N ALA A 119 -12.76 12.92 9.03
CA ALA A 119 -13.97 12.20 9.38
C ALA A 119 -14.04 11.89 10.89
N GLY A 120 -15.25 11.70 11.43
CA GLY A 120 -15.45 11.43 12.85
C GLY A 120 -15.19 12.62 13.79
N GLY A 121 -15.00 13.84 13.25
CA GLY A 121 -14.75 15.05 14.05
C GLY A 121 -13.30 15.19 14.54
N ALA A 122 -12.40 14.30 14.12
CA ALA A 122 -10.99 14.38 14.44
C ALA A 122 -10.31 15.53 13.68
N ARG A 123 -9.20 16.03 14.23
CA ARG A 123 -8.35 17.06 13.61
C ARG A 123 -6.92 16.57 13.52
N LEU A 124 -6.26 16.84 12.40
CA LEU A 124 -4.86 16.53 12.19
C LEU A 124 -4.06 17.83 12.05
N VAL A 125 -3.02 18.00 12.85
CA VAL A 125 -2.11 19.14 12.80
C VAL A 125 -0.78 18.69 12.24
N VAL A 126 -0.41 19.25 11.10
CA VAL A 126 0.90 19.03 10.47
C VAL A 126 1.95 19.87 11.20
N GLU A 127 3.06 19.25 11.61
CA GLU A 127 4.10 19.91 12.39
C GLU A 127 5.34 20.22 11.56
N GLU A 128 6.01 19.20 11.03
CA GLU A 128 7.30 19.37 10.33
C GLU A 128 7.51 18.29 9.26
N PRO A 129 8.37 18.51 8.25
CA PRO A 129 8.71 17.47 7.28
C PRO A 129 9.40 16.27 7.96
N VAL A 130 9.07 15.05 7.53
CA VAL A 130 9.74 13.83 8.03
C VAL A 130 11.22 13.83 7.64
N SER A 131 11.58 14.46 6.53
CA SER A 131 12.97 14.65 6.12
C SER A 131 13.16 16.00 5.46
N ALA A 132 14.30 16.65 5.72
CA ALA A 132 14.65 17.93 5.09
C ALA A 132 14.84 17.84 3.56
N ARG A 133 14.98 16.61 3.01
CA ARG A 133 15.14 16.35 1.57
C ARG A 133 13.84 16.00 0.85
N GLY A 134 12.74 15.83 1.58
CA GLY A 134 11.48 15.31 1.06
C GLY A 134 10.30 16.15 1.51
N GLU A 135 9.69 16.87 0.57
CA GLU A 135 8.53 17.74 0.84
C GLU A 135 7.20 16.99 0.99
N ARG A 136 7.22 15.67 0.75
CA ARG A 136 6.02 14.84 0.61
C ARG A 136 5.46 14.36 1.95
N LEU A 137 6.30 13.86 2.85
CA LEU A 137 5.89 13.28 4.12
C LEU A 137 6.11 14.26 5.27
N TRP A 138 5.12 14.37 6.14
CA TRP A 138 5.12 15.28 7.29
C TRP A 138 4.77 14.53 8.57
N TRP A 139 5.41 14.88 9.67
CA TRP A 139 4.97 14.50 11.01
C TRP A 139 3.73 15.30 11.38
N ALA A 140 2.73 14.62 11.92
CA ALA A 140 1.47 15.22 12.34
C ALA A 140 0.91 14.56 13.61
N ARG A 141 0.10 15.30 14.37
CA ARG A 141 -0.67 14.78 15.51
C ARG A 141 -2.16 14.80 15.20
N ALA A 142 -2.84 13.73 15.59
CA ALA A 142 -4.29 13.67 15.55
C ALA A 142 -4.86 14.02 16.93
N GLU A 143 -5.89 14.85 16.94
CA GLU A 143 -6.68 15.25 18.10
C GLU A 143 -8.12 14.76 17.91
N GLY A 144 -8.80 14.44 19.01
CA GLY A 144 -10.21 14.05 19.01
C GLY A 144 -10.50 12.59 18.61
N ALA A 145 -9.51 11.83 18.13
CA ALA A 145 -9.65 10.38 17.89
C ALA A 145 -8.30 9.66 17.96
N ARG A 146 -8.34 8.35 18.28
CA ARG A 146 -7.18 7.47 18.10
C ARG A 146 -7.05 7.12 16.62
N VAL A 147 -5.90 7.37 16.02
CA VAL A 147 -5.70 7.21 14.57
C VAL A 147 -6.10 5.82 14.08
N LEU A 148 -5.73 4.74 14.79
CA LEU A 148 -6.08 3.38 14.37
C LEU A 148 -7.59 3.10 14.37
N GLU A 149 -8.37 3.77 15.23
CA GLU A 149 -9.84 3.68 15.21
C GLU A 149 -10.41 4.47 14.02
N LEU A 150 -9.91 5.69 13.80
CA LEU A 150 -10.24 6.50 12.62
C LEU A 150 -9.98 5.73 11.31
N LEU A 151 -8.84 5.06 11.18
CA LEU A 151 -8.52 4.25 9.99
C LEU A 151 -9.51 3.09 9.81
N ARG A 152 -9.94 2.43 10.89
CA ARG A 152 -10.88 1.31 10.81
C ARG A 152 -12.29 1.76 10.42
N GLU A 153 -12.74 2.89 10.94
CA GLU A 153 -14.12 3.38 10.75
C GLU A 153 -14.30 4.17 9.45
N HIS A 154 -13.29 4.95 9.07
CA HIS A 154 -13.39 5.93 7.98
C HIS A 154 -12.34 5.77 6.89
N GLY A 155 -11.41 4.83 7.06
CA GLY A 155 -10.31 4.63 6.13
C GLY A 155 -10.68 3.78 4.93
N ARG A 156 -9.86 3.90 3.89
CA ARG A 156 -9.80 2.98 2.75
C ARG A 156 -8.34 2.63 2.42
N PRO A 157 -8.05 1.54 1.70
CA PRO A 157 -6.71 1.23 1.27
C PRO A 157 -6.13 2.35 0.39
N ILE A 158 -4.82 2.60 0.52
CA ILE A 158 -4.11 3.44 -0.45
C ILE A 158 -4.08 2.71 -1.79
N ARG A 159 -4.66 3.34 -2.81
CA ARG A 159 -4.83 2.77 -4.15
C ARG A 159 -3.77 3.29 -5.11
N TYR A 160 -3.26 2.42 -5.98
CA TYR A 160 -2.41 2.81 -7.10
C TYR A 160 -3.20 3.54 -8.18
N SER A 161 -2.64 4.62 -8.74
CA SER A 161 -3.29 5.45 -9.76
C SER A 161 -3.67 4.70 -11.06
N TYR A 162 -3.05 3.55 -11.35
CA TYR A 162 -3.31 2.76 -12.56
C TYR A 162 -4.43 1.71 -12.41
N THR A 163 -4.98 1.53 -11.21
CA THR A 163 -6.10 0.59 -10.99
C THR A 163 -7.41 1.21 -11.44
N GLU A 164 -8.44 0.43 -11.78
CA GLU A 164 -9.70 0.96 -12.36
C GLU A 164 -10.66 1.53 -11.31
N ARG A 165 -10.74 0.88 -10.14
CA ARG A 165 -11.64 1.26 -9.05
C ARG A 165 -11.07 0.85 -7.70
N ASP A 166 -11.68 1.36 -6.65
CA ASP A 166 -11.37 0.93 -5.29
C ASP A 166 -11.64 -0.57 -5.12
N GLN A 167 -10.78 -1.20 -4.35
CA GLN A 167 -10.87 -2.62 -4.01
C GLN A 167 -11.09 -2.72 -2.50
N PRO A 168 -11.83 -3.73 -2.02
CA PRO A 168 -12.01 -3.93 -0.59
C PRO A 168 -10.67 -4.17 0.10
N LEU A 169 -10.57 -3.85 1.39
CA LEU A 169 -9.33 -4.05 2.17
C LEU A 169 -8.79 -5.49 2.08
N SER A 170 -9.68 -6.49 1.98
CA SER A 170 -9.31 -7.90 1.80
C SER A 170 -8.49 -8.18 0.53
N ALA A 171 -8.64 -7.37 -0.53
CA ALA A 171 -7.85 -7.48 -1.75
C ALA A 171 -6.39 -7.01 -1.57
N TYR A 172 -6.13 -6.26 -0.49
CA TYR A 172 -4.82 -5.74 -0.08
C TYR A 172 -4.20 -6.55 1.07
N GLN A 173 -4.90 -7.54 1.64
CA GLN A 173 -4.31 -8.45 2.61
C GLN A 173 -3.57 -9.58 1.89
N THR A 174 -2.38 -9.90 2.38
CA THR A 174 -1.60 -11.05 1.92
C THR A 174 -1.95 -12.29 2.74
N LEU A 175 -1.62 -13.48 2.25
CA LEU A 175 -1.82 -14.73 2.99
C LEU A 175 -1.03 -14.77 4.32
N PHE A 176 0.07 -14.01 4.40
CA PHE A 176 0.97 -13.98 5.56
C PHE A 176 0.62 -12.90 6.58
N ALA A 177 -0.40 -12.09 6.33
CA ALA A 177 -0.81 -11.04 7.24
C ALA A 177 -1.27 -11.64 8.58
N LEU A 178 -0.60 -11.25 9.67
CA LEU A 178 -0.93 -11.66 11.04
C LEU A 178 -1.50 -10.47 11.82
N PRO A 179 -2.49 -10.65 12.70
CA PRO A 179 -2.95 -9.58 13.57
C PRO A 179 -1.81 -9.03 14.44
N SER A 180 -1.66 -7.70 14.49
CA SER A 180 -0.77 -7.05 15.45
C SER A 180 -1.53 -6.80 16.77
N PRO A 181 -0.95 -7.10 17.96
CA PRO A 181 -1.61 -6.88 19.25
C PRO A 181 -2.08 -5.44 19.48
N ASP A 182 -1.31 -4.46 19.00
CA ASP A 182 -1.61 -3.03 19.10
C ASP A 182 -2.43 -2.50 17.89
N GLY A 183 -2.74 -3.37 16.93
CA GLY A 183 -3.42 -3.04 15.70
C GLY A 183 -2.58 -2.30 14.66
N ALA A 184 -1.26 -2.25 14.83
CA ALA A 184 -0.34 -1.74 13.82
C ALA A 184 -0.35 -2.59 12.54
N GLY A 185 0.14 -2.00 11.45
CA GLY A 185 0.19 -2.61 10.14
C GLY A 185 0.86 -1.70 9.12
N SER A 186 0.91 -2.14 7.87
CA SER A 186 1.50 -1.36 6.78
C SER A 186 0.46 -0.47 6.11
N ALA A 187 0.87 0.76 5.77
CA ALA A 187 0.01 1.70 5.04
C ALA A 187 -0.32 1.24 3.62
N GLU A 188 0.63 0.57 2.97
CA GLU A 188 0.45 -0.09 1.67
C GLU A 188 0.71 -1.59 1.81
N MET A 189 0.09 -2.36 0.92
CA MET A 189 0.24 -3.82 0.90
C MET A 189 1.69 -4.24 0.64
N PRO A 190 2.22 -5.24 1.39
CA PRO A 190 3.45 -5.96 1.05
C PRO A 190 3.29 -6.78 -0.25
N SER A 191 3.27 -6.09 -1.39
CA SER A 191 2.68 -6.56 -2.64
C SER A 191 3.41 -7.72 -3.31
N ALA A 192 4.71 -7.92 -3.02
CA ALA A 192 5.47 -9.07 -3.51
C ALA A 192 4.89 -10.41 -3.02
N ALA A 193 4.25 -10.42 -1.85
CA ALA A 193 3.62 -11.61 -1.29
C ALA A 193 2.17 -11.82 -1.78
N ARG A 194 1.60 -10.86 -2.53
CA ARG A 194 0.21 -10.95 -3.01
C ARG A 194 -0.06 -12.21 -3.84
N PRO A 195 0.85 -12.70 -4.70
CA PRO A 195 0.58 -13.88 -5.53
C PRO A 195 0.62 -15.21 -4.78
N PHE A 196 1.03 -15.25 -3.50
CA PHE A 196 1.05 -16.50 -2.75
C PHE A 196 -0.37 -17.00 -2.44
N THR A 197 -0.61 -18.28 -2.70
CA THR A 197 -1.84 -19.00 -2.37
C THR A 197 -1.55 -20.07 -1.33
N ALA A 198 -2.58 -20.53 -0.60
CA ALA A 198 -2.42 -21.58 0.41
C ALA A 198 -1.84 -22.88 -0.21
N ARG A 199 -2.28 -23.22 -1.42
CA ARG A 199 -1.76 -24.36 -2.20
C ARG A 199 -0.27 -24.20 -2.47
N LEU A 200 0.17 -23.04 -2.94
CA LEU A 200 1.58 -22.77 -3.23
C LEU A 200 2.44 -22.84 -1.97
N VAL A 201 1.96 -22.29 -0.84
CA VAL A 201 2.69 -22.39 0.43
C VAL A 201 2.80 -23.83 0.90
N ALA A 202 1.72 -24.63 0.75
CA ALA A 202 1.78 -26.06 1.08
C ALA A 202 2.81 -26.82 0.23
N GLU A 203 3.01 -26.44 -1.03
CA GLU A 203 4.05 -27.02 -1.90
C GLU A 203 5.47 -26.61 -1.48
N LEU A 204 5.66 -25.42 -0.93
CA LEU A 204 6.96 -24.91 -0.47
C LEU A 204 7.47 -25.57 0.82
N VAL A 205 6.57 -26.09 1.64
CA VAL A 205 6.89 -26.66 2.97
C VAL A 205 6.83 -28.19 3.00
N ARG A 206 6.72 -28.83 1.83
CA ARG A 206 6.88 -30.29 1.69
C ARG A 206 8.33 -30.70 1.87
#